data_AF-A0AAX3T6J7-F1
#
_entry.id   AF-A0AAX3T6J7-F1
#
_cell.length_a   1.000
_cell.length_b   1.000
_cell.length_c   1.000
_cell.angle_alpha   90.00
_cell.angle_beta   90.00
_cell.angle_gamma   90.00
#
_symmetry.space_group_name_H-M   'P 1'
#
loop_
_entity.id
_entity.type
_entity.pdbx_description
1 polymer ?
#
loop_
_entity_poly.entity_id
_entity_poly.type
_entity_poly.pdbx_seq_one_letter_code
_entity_poly.pdbx_strand_id
1 'polypeptide(L)'
;MKHTTLALPDDLTDWLSAGDRAAELHSDTVAVDRQWWTDALAEHGLPDSLLGNKISRADLFALGSRATDSPDDAIALLWNVVAFCLGRRTSDGKKRIAAVSADRKYLGGLLRDAAETGREEPGAAYAMLRPDKGGNMIERLGPAGFTWFLYFAGAGEPKHPSPVLESKVARSLRRAGWRDLRESTWTAADYVAYSKVVDGWRADAGIDRNDVIVRGLFAISPPSGWDHPWQAWERQTWERENWVRGPLTTDDLRAVHRWLSTLAALTSRSAAAHEEFERLGHKINTALGGEVGEIRASLEGDRYRHSYHGEY
;
A
#
# COMPACT_ATOMS: atom_id res chain seq x y z
N MET A 1 18.18 -0.52 -15.10
CA MET A 1 17.83 0.78 -15.72
C MET A 1 16.61 0.73 -16.67
N LYS A 2 15.76 -0.33 -16.63
CA LYS A 2 14.62 -0.50 -17.56
C LYS A 2 13.24 -0.05 -17.02
N HIS A 3 13.15 0.46 -15.79
CA HIS A 3 11.86 0.61 -15.09
C HIS A 3 11.34 2.05 -14.99
N THR A 4 12.09 3.05 -15.48
CA THR A 4 11.67 4.46 -15.47
C THR A 4 10.73 4.83 -16.62
N THR A 5 10.35 3.88 -17.47
CA THR A 5 9.53 4.08 -18.68
C THR A 5 8.26 3.22 -18.63
N LEU A 6 7.62 3.13 -17.46
CA LEU A 6 6.32 2.47 -17.35
C LEU A 6 5.24 3.38 -17.92
N ALA A 7 4.35 2.84 -18.75
CA ALA A 7 3.19 3.59 -19.22
C ALA A 7 2.22 3.86 -18.07
N LEU A 8 1.57 5.03 -18.10
CA LEU A 8 0.50 5.36 -17.16
C LEU A 8 -0.65 4.35 -17.30
N PRO A 9 -1.06 3.65 -16.23
CA PRO A 9 -2.16 2.70 -16.29
C PRO A 9 -3.51 3.38 -16.60
N ASP A 10 -4.36 2.74 -17.39
CA ASP A 10 -5.68 3.28 -17.72
C ASP A 10 -6.59 3.40 -16.50
N ASP A 11 -6.54 2.42 -15.59
CA ASP A 11 -7.32 2.43 -14.35
C ASP A 11 -6.92 3.59 -13.43
N LEU A 12 -5.63 3.96 -13.44
CA LEU A 12 -5.16 5.17 -12.78
C LEU A 12 -5.71 6.43 -13.48
N THR A 13 -5.69 6.47 -14.81
CA THR A 13 -6.24 7.60 -15.60
C THR A 13 -7.73 7.79 -15.33
N ASP A 14 -8.50 6.71 -15.36
CA ASP A 14 -9.93 6.70 -15.04
C ASP A 14 -10.17 7.23 -13.62
N TRP A 15 -9.41 6.73 -12.64
CA TRP A 15 -9.53 7.15 -11.25
C TRP A 15 -9.23 8.64 -11.07
N LEU A 16 -8.18 9.16 -11.72
CA LEU A 16 -7.79 10.56 -11.68
C LEU A 16 -8.88 11.47 -12.27
N SER A 17 -9.53 11.04 -13.36
CA SER A 17 -10.56 11.83 -14.05
C SER A 17 -11.90 11.91 -13.29
N ALA A 18 -12.14 11.02 -12.33
CA ALA A 18 -13.46 10.86 -11.71
C ALA A 18 -13.76 11.83 -10.55
N GLY A 19 -12.86 12.78 -10.24
CA GLY A 19 -13.12 13.80 -9.20
C GLY A 19 -11.92 14.68 -8.88
N ASP A 20 -12.11 15.64 -7.96
CA ASP A 20 -11.02 16.49 -7.45
C ASP A 20 -10.19 15.73 -6.41
N ARG A 21 -9.21 14.97 -6.90
CA ARG A 21 -8.35 14.12 -6.07
C ARG A 21 -7.41 14.91 -5.15
N ALA A 22 -7.06 16.14 -5.51
CA ALA A 22 -6.22 16.99 -4.69
C ALA A 22 -7.00 17.46 -3.44
N ALA A 23 -8.22 17.94 -3.63
CA ALA A 23 -9.08 18.34 -2.52
C ALA A 23 -9.38 17.17 -1.55
N GLU A 24 -9.69 15.99 -2.09
CA GLU A 24 -9.88 14.77 -1.29
C GLU A 24 -8.65 14.46 -0.44
N LEU A 25 -7.46 14.49 -1.04
CA LEU A 25 -6.19 14.20 -0.34
C LEU A 25 -5.89 15.19 0.79
N HIS A 26 -6.15 16.48 0.58
CA HIS A 26 -5.90 17.52 1.59
C HIS A 26 -6.86 17.44 2.78
N SER A 27 -8.07 16.91 2.58
CA SER A 27 -9.06 16.74 3.65
C SER A 27 -8.78 15.54 4.57
N ASP A 28 -7.79 14.71 4.23
CA ASP A 28 -7.42 13.52 5.01
C ASP A 28 -7.11 13.85 6.47
N THR A 29 -7.83 13.19 7.37
CA THR A 29 -7.63 13.29 8.82
C THR A 29 -7.74 11.91 9.46
N VAL A 30 -6.88 11.63 10.44
CA VAL A 30 -6.87 10.36 11.18
C VAL A 30 -7.11 10.62 12.66
N ALA A 31 -7.95 9.77 13.27
CA ALA A 31 -8.14 9.75 14.72
C ALA A 31 -7.00 8.98 15.41
N VAL A 32 -6.44 9.58 16.44
CA VAL A 32 -5.28 9.08 17.20
C VAL A 32 -5.64 9.01 18.69
N ASP A 33 -5.05 8.06 19.41
CA ASP A 33 -5.11 8.01 20.86
C ASP A 33 -4.01 8.90 21.47
N ARG A 34 -4.32 10.18 21.71
CA ARG A 34 -3.33 11.14 22.23
C ARG A 34 -2.78 10.71 23.59
N GLN A 35 -3.66 10.24 24.47
CA GLN A 35 -3.27 9.91 25.84
C GLN A 35 -2.22 8.79 25.84
N TRP A 36 -2.46 7.73 25.05
CA TRP A 36 -1.49 6.65 24.93
C TRP A 36 -0.12 7.15 24.43
N TRP A 37 -0.09 8.06 23.45
CA TRP A 37 1.15 8.62 22.93
C TRP A 37 1.88 9.49 23.96
N THR A 38 1.16 10.37 24.65
CA THR A 38 1.71 11.20 25.73
C THR A 38 2.34 10.31 26.81
N ASP A 39 1.63 9.27 27.26
CA ASP A 39 2.11 8.34 28.29
C ASP A 39 3.35 7.56 27.81
N ALA A 40 3.32 7.06 26.55
CA ALA A 40 4.41 6.29 25.99
C ALA A 40 5.68 7.12 25.74
N LEU A 41 5.55 8.38 25.32
CA LEU A 41 6.68 9.29 25.16
C LEU A 41 7.27 9.66 26.53
N ALA A 42 6.41 9.94 27.52
CA ALA A 42 6.83 10.27 28.87
C ALA A 42 7.57 9.12 29.56
N GLU A 43 7.14 7.86 29.35
CA GLU A 43 7.81 6.64 29.85
C GLU A 43 9.29 6.56 29.41
N HIS A 44 9.64 7.18 28.28
CA HIS A 44 11.00 7.23 27.73
C HIS A 44 11.66 8.61 27.87
N GLY A 45 11.09 9.53 28.65
CA GLY A 45 11.66 10.87 28.88
C GLY A 45 11.66 11.77 27.64
N LEU A 46 10.79 11.50 26.67
CA LEU A 46 10.61 12.33 25.48
C LEU A 46 9.54 13.42 25.72
N PRO A 47 9.67 14.60 25.09
CA PRO A 47 8.65 15.63 25.18
C PRO A 47 7.34 15.18 24.51
N ASP A 48 6.20 15.65 25.03
CA ASP A 48 4.90 15.47 24.36
C ASP A 48 4.82 16.37 23.13
N SER A 49 5.23 15.82 21.99
CA SER A 49 5.22 16.50 20.69
C SER A 49 3.97 16.19 19.85
N LEU A 50 2.98 15.47 20.39
CA LEU A 50 1.81 15.06 19.62
C LEU A 50 0.80 16.20 19.46
N LEU A 51 0.29 16.39 18.24
CA LEU A 51 -0.60 17.52 17.93
C LEU A 51 -2.00 17.38 18.54
N GLY A 52 -2.56 16.17 18.63
CA GLY A 52 -3.93 16.00 19.12
C GLY A 52 -4.52 14.60 18.95
N ASN A 53 -5.80 14.47 19.28
CA ASN A 53 -6.60 13.26 19.02
C ASN A 53 -7.03 13.11 17.55
N LYS A 54 -6.79 14.15 16.75
CA LYS A 54 -6.97 14.16 15.31
C LYS A 54 -5.74 14.80 14.70
N ILE A 55 -5.19 14.16 13.69
CA ILE A 55 -4.05 14.66 12.93
C ILE A 55 -4.47 14.71 11.47
N SER A 56 -4.43 15.89 10.87
CA SER A 56 -4.67 16.08 9.44
C SER A 56 -3.38 15.99 8.64
N ARG A 57 -3.50 15.82 7.33
CA ARG A 57 -2.35 15.92 6.42
C ARG A 57 -1.70 17.30 6.45
N ALA A 58 -2.50 18.37 6.56
CA ALA A 58 -2.02 19.74 6.66
C ALA A 58 -1.18 19.97 7.93
N ASP A 59 -1.59 19.40 9.05
CA ASP A 59 -0.84 19.44 10.31
C ASP A 59 0.57 18.85 10.16
N LEU A 60 0.67 17.72 9.44
CA LEU A 60 1.95 17.05 9.20
C LEU A 60 2.85 17.82 8.23
N PHE A 61 2.29 18.52 7.24
CA PHE A 61 3.07 19.43 6.40
C PHE A 61 3.59 20.64 7.18
N ALA A 62 2.81 21.18 8.12
CA ALA A 62 3.27 22.24 9.00
C ALA A 62 4.45 21.77 9.87
N LEU A 63 4.41 20.55 10.41
CA LEU A 63 5.57 19.95 11.08
C LEU A 63 6.75 19.71 10.12
N GLY A 64 6.46 19.27 8.90
CA GLY A 64 7.42 19.07 7.82
C GLY A 64 8.26 20.31 7.49
N SER A 65 7.63 21.49 7.52
CA SER A 65 8.33 22.76 7.28
C SER A 65 9.43 23.04 8.30
N ARG A 66 9.29 22.55 9.54
CA ARG A 66 10.24 22.75 10.65
C ARG A 66 11.18 21.58 10.88
N ALA A 67 10.99 20.45 10.19
CA ALA A 67 11.75 19.22 10.45
C ALA A 67 13.26 19.37 10.23
N THR A 68 13.69 20.41 9.52
CA THR A 68 15.10 20.76 9.29
C THR A 68 15.68 21.70 10.34
N ASP A 69 14.84 22.31 11.19
CA ASP A 69 15.26 23.36 12.12
C ASP A 69 16.08 22.78 13.28
N SER A 70 15.68 21.61 13.77
CA SER A 70 16.38 20.91 14.86
C SER A 70 16.15 19.39 14.83
N PRO A 71 17.05 18.61 15.46
CA PRO A 71 16.83 17.18 15.71
C PRO A 71 15.50 16.87 16.42
N ASP A 72 15.06 17.76 17.31
CA ASP A 72 13.82 17.57 18.07
C ASP A 72 12.58 17.81 17.21
N ASP A 73 12.63 18.77 16.28
CA ASP A 73 11.55 18.99 15.30
C ASP A 73 11.42 17.80 14.34
N ALA A 74 12.55 17.21 13.92
CA ALA A 74 12.54 16.00 13.10
C ALA A 74 11.91 14.81 13.83
N ILE A 75 12.21 14.62 15.12
CA ILE A 75 11.60 13.59 15.96
C ILE A 75 10.10 13.88 16.17
N ALA A 76 9.73 15.15 16.38
CA ALA A 76 8.33 15.56 16.50
C ALA A 76 7.53 15.23 15.24
N LEU A 77 8.09 15.50 14.05
CA LEU A 77 7.49 15.08 12.79
C LEU A 77 7.34 13.55 12.75
N LEU A 78 8.40 12.80 13.05
CA LEU A 78 8.37 11.34 13.02
C LEU A 78 7.21 10.76 13.85
N TRP A 79 7.01 11.23 15.08
CA TRP A 79 5.95 10.69 15.95
C TRP A 79 4.55 11.01 15.43
N ASN A 80 4.32 12.22 14.94
CA ASN A 80 3.02 12.56 14.37
C ASN A 80 2.75 11.80 13.06
N VAL A 81 3.78 11.53 12.24
CA VAL A 81 3.68 10.66 11.06
C VAL A 81 3.34 9.22 11.44
N VAL A 82 4.06 8.64 12.42
CA VAL A 82 3.79 7.27 12.88
C VAL A 82 2.37 7.18 13.47
N ALA A 83 1.96 8.16 14.27
CA ALA A 83 0.61 8.25 14.82
C ALA A 83 -0.46 8.31 13.71
N PHE A 84 -0.24 9.13 12.68
CA PHE A 84 -1.12 9.24 11.52
C PHE A 84 -1.25 7.92 10.75
N CYS A 85 -0.15 7.21 10.50
CA CYS A 85 -0.17 5.93 9.79
C CYS A 85 -0.81 4.79 10.61
N LEU A 86 -0.66 4.81 11.94
CA LEU A 86 -1.22 3.78 12.81
C LEU A 86 -2.68 4.04 13.19
N GLY A 87 -3.09 5.31 13.29
CA GLY A 87 -4.36 5.74 13.86
C GLY A 87 -4.45 5.39 15.34
N ARG A 88 -5.53 4.71 15.74
CA ARG A 88 -5.73 4.21 17.12
C ARG A 88 -4.96 2.91 17.42
N ARG A 89 -4.26 2.34 16.44
CA ARG A 89 -3.45 1.13 16.68
C ARG A 89 -2.15 1.54 17.37
N THR A 90 -1.72 0.75 18.34
CA THR A 90 -0.52 1.04 19.15
C THR A 90 0.55 -0.05 19.06
N SER A 91 0.31 -1.06 18.22
CA SER A 91 1.20 -2.22 18.03
C SER A 91 2.60 -1.78 17.60
N ASP A 92 3.62 -2.19 18.35
CA ASP A 92 5.05 -1.87 18.21
C ASP A 92 5.45 -0.38 18.41
N GLY A 93 4.51 0.52 18.74
CA GLY A 93 4.81 1.93 18.96
C GLY A 93 5.81 2.16 20.11
N LYS A 94 5.62 1.51 21.26
CA LYS A 94 6.58 1.58 22.39
C LYS A 94 8.00 1.15 22.01
N LYS A 95 8.14 0.10 21.20
CA LYS A 95 9.47 -0.40 20.78
C LYS A 95 10.19 0.61 19.88
N ARG A 96 9.46 1.27 18.98
CA ARG A 96 10.01 2.33 18.13
C ARG A 96 10.45 3.53 18.97
N ILE A 97 9.62 3.93 19.94
CA ILE A 97 9.94 5.00 20.89
C ILE A 97 11.20 4.65 21.66
N ALA A 98 11.29 3.44 22.22
CA ALA A 98 12.48 2.97 22.92
C ALA A 98 13.74 3.02 22.04
N ALA A 99 13.65 2.56 20.78
CA ALA A 99 14.77 2.58 19.84
C ALA A 99 15.27 3.99 19.54
N VAL A 100 14.37 4.95 19.32
CA VAL A 100 14.75 6.36 19.11
C VAL A 100 15.30 6.99 20.39
N SER A 101 14.71 6.67 21.55
CA SER A 101 15.13 7.24 22.83
C SER A 101 16.52 6.78 23.25
N ALA A 102 16.90 5.55 22.90
CA ALA A 102 18.22 4.98 23.22
C ALA A 102 19.39 5.76 22.59
N ASP A 103 19.19 6.39 21.43
CA ASP A 103 20.21 7.21 20.76
C ASP A 103 19.58 8.46 20.11
N ARG A 104 18.82 9.22 20.93
CA ARG A 104 18.03 10.39 20.47
C ARG A 104 18.87 11.41 19.72
N LYS A 105 20.09 11.69 20.19
CA LYS A 105 20.94 12.72 19.60
C LYS A 105 21.36 12.33 18.18
N TYR A 106 21.84 11.10 18.00
CA TYR A 106 22.26 10.61 16.68
C TYR A 106 21.05 10.48 15.75
N LEU A 107 19.98 9.80 16.19
CA LEU A 107 18.82 9.53 15.36
C LEU A 107 18.03 10.80 15.01
N GLY A 108 17.94 11.77 15.92
CA GLY A 108 17.34 13.07 15.63
C GLY A 108 18.16 13.85 14.59
N GLY A 109 19.49 13.84 14.68
CA GLY A 109 20.37 14.43 13.67
C GLY A 109 20.21 13.75 12.31
N LEU A 110 20.21 12.41 12.28
CA LEU A 110 20.00 11.62 11.08
C LEU A 110 18.65 11.92 10.40
N LEU A 111 17.57 12.02 11.19
CA LEU A 111 16.24 12.36 10.68
C LEU A 111 16.18 13.77 10.10
N ARG A 112 16.79 14.75 10.78
CA ARG A 112 16.89 16.13 10.29
C ARG A 112 17.63 16.19 8.96
N ASP A 113 18.80 15.55 8.89
CA ASP A 113 19.63 15.57 7.68
C ASP A 113 18.95 14.81 6.52
N ALA A 114 18.23 13.72 6.82
CA ALA A 114 17.42 13.01 5.84
C ALA A 114 16.21 13.85 5.37
N ALA A 115 15.58 14.62 6.27
CA ALA A 115 14.49 15.53 5.92
C ALA A 115 14.97 16.66 4.99
N GLU A 116 16.15 17.23 5.24
CA GLU A 116 16.77 18.22 4.37
C GLU A 116 17.13 17.61 3.01
N THR A 117 17.88 16.50 3.01
CA THR A 117 18.31 15.80 1.79
C THR A 117 17.11 15.36 0.94
N GLY A 118 16.04 14.90 1.57
CA GLY A 118 14.86 14.35 0.90
C GLY A 118 14.04 15.37 0.11
N ARG A 119 14.31 16.67 0.27
CA ARG A 119 13.71 17.75 -0.53
C ARG A 119 14.23 17.78 -1.96
N GLU A 120 15.41 17.22 -2.21
CA GLU A 120 16.05 17.23 -3.53
C GLU A 120 16.50 15.83 -3.98
N GLU A 121 17.04 15.03 -3.06
CA GLU A 121 17.66 13.74 -3.34
C GLU A 121 16.95 12.59 -2.58
N PRO A 122 15.78 12.11 -3.06
CA PRO A 122 14.99 11.09 -2.37
C PRO A 122 15.77 9.79 -2.12
N GLY A 123 16.64 9.41 -3.05
CA GLY A 123 17.48 8.21 -2.92
C GLY A 123 18.53 8.33 -1.83
N ALA A 124 19.22 9.47 -1.76
CA ALA A 124 20.24 9.71 -0.75
C ALA A 124 19.61 9.76 0.64
N ALA A 125 18.52 10.50 0.80
CA ALA A 125 17.77 10.57 2.05
C ALA A 125 17.25 9.20 2.52
N TYR A 126 16.72 8.39 1.58
CA TYR A 126 16.29 7.05 1.90
C TYR A 126 17.45 6.14 2.31
N ALA A 127 18.59 6.23 1.63
CA ALA A 127 19.79 5.46 1.96
C ALA A 127 20.36 5.81 3.35
N MET A 128 20.17 7.05 3.83
CA MET A 128 20.53 7.44 5.19
C MET A 128 19.71 6.69 6.25
N LEU A 129 18.40 6.53 6.02
CA LEU A 129 17.49 5.87 6.97
C LEU A 129 17.48 4.34 6.82
N ARG A 130 17.81 3.86 5.63
CA ARG A 130 17.88 2.44 5.31
C ARG A 130 19.07 2.13 4.39
N PRO A 131 20.29 2.08 4.93
CA PRO A 131 21.46 1.68 4.17
C PRO A 131 21.29 0.29 3.54
N ASP A 132 21.76 0.11 2.31
CA ASP A 132 21.69 -1.18 1.62
C ASP A 132 22.41 -2.31 2.40
N LYS A 133 23.42 -1.93 3.20
CA LYS A 133 24.12 -2.78 4.16
C LYS A 133 23.86 -2.25 5.57
N GLY A 134 23.23 -3.04 6.44
CA GLY A 134 23.01 -2.68 7.85
C GLY A 134 21.55 -2.64 8.30
N GLY A 135 20.60 -2.69 7.36
CA GLY A 135 19.18 -2.75 7.70
C GLY A 135 18.58 -1.37 7.98
N ASN A 136 17.56 -1.31 8.84
CA ASN A 136 16.85 -0.07 9.17
C ASN A 136 17.58 0.65 10.30
N MET A 137 17.81 1.96 10.17
CA MET A 137 18.50 2.74 11.21
C MET A 137 17.68 2.93 12.49
N ILE A 138 16.35 2.86 12.38
CA ILE A 138 15.43 2.85 13.52
C ILE A 138 14.79 1.47 13.58
N GLU A 139 15.05 0.76 14.67
CA GLU A 139 14.49 -0.58 14.87
C GLU A 139 12.95 -0.54 14.82
N ARG A 140 12.34 -1.56 14.21
CA ARG A 140 10.88 -1.69 14.06
C ARG A 140 10.19 -0.57 13.27
N LEU A 141 10.93 0.40 12.74
CA LEU A 141 10.44 1.32 11.72
C LEU A 141 10.85 0.79 10.35
N GLY A 142 9.86 0.44 9.54
CA GLY A 142 10.07 -0.20 8.25
C GLY A 142 10.34 0.80 7.10
N PRO A 143 10.78 0.29 5.94
CA PRO A 143 10.91 1.04 4.68
C PRO A 143 9.79 2.04 4.40
N ALA A 144 8.53 1.61 4.52
CA ALA A 144 7.36 2.45 4.28
C ALA A 144 7.30 3.65 5.24
N GLY A 145 7.59 3.42 6.53
CA GLY A 145 7.61 4.48 7.54
C GLY A 145 8.66 5.55 7.24
N PHE A 146 9.81 5.17 6.70
CA PHE A 146 10.82 6.12 6.24
C PHE A 146 10.31 6.96 5.07
N THR A 147 9.66 6.35 4.08
CA THR A 147 9.11 7.12 2.95
C THR A 147 7.96 8.04 3.35
N TRP A 148 7.15 7.65 4.35
CA TRP A 148 6.14 8.53 4.94
C TRP A 148 6.78 9.74 5.63
N PHE A 149 7.83 9.53 6.40
CA PHE A 149 8.59 10.62 7.02
C PHE A 149 9.16 11.58 5.97
N LEU A 150 9.86 11.06 4.96
CA LEU A 150 10.46 11.87 3.89
C LEU A 150 9.41 12.63 3.07
N TYR A 151 8.26 12.02 2.80
CA TYR A 151 7.15 12.67 2.13
C TYR A 151 6.65 13.89 2.91
N PHE A 152 6.41 13.75 4.22
CA PHE A 152 5.92 14.86 5.02
C PHE A 152 6.99 15.93 5.28
N ALA A 153 8.27 15.58 5.30
CA ALA A 153 9.38 16.53 5.35
C ALA A 153 9.42 17.51 4.14
N GLY A 154 8.73 17.17 3.05
CA GLY A 154 8.50 18.06 1.90
C GLY A 154 7.53 19.20 2.12
N ALA A 155 6.96 19.34 3.33
CA ALA A 155 6.13 20.47 3.74
C ALA A 155 4.92 20.76 2.82
N GLY A 156 4.44 19.75 2.08
CA GLY A 156 3.27 19.86 1.21
C GLY A 156 3.55 20.36 -0.20
N GLU A 157 4.82 20.57 -0.57
CA GLU A 157 5.22 20.97 -1.93
C GLU A 157 4.64 19.98 -2.97
N PRO A 158 3.81 20.45 -3.93
CA PRO A 158 3.17 19.62 -4.96
C PRO A 158 4.12 18.63 -5.65
N LYS A 159 5.33 19.10 -5.97
CA LYS A 159 6.33 18.36 -6.74
C LYS A 159 7.44 17.77 -5.87
N HIS A 160 7.22 17.64 -4.57
CA HIS A 160 8.18 17.05 -3.65
C HIS A 160 8.67 15.68 -4.17
N PRO A 161 10.00 15.45 -4.28
CA PRO A 161 10.54 14.30 -4.98
C PRO A 161 10.55 13.01 -4.16
N SER A 162 10.13 13.03 -2.89
CA SER A 162 10.06 11.84 -2.03
C SER A 162 8.61 11.35 -1.84
N PRO A 163 7.99 10.69 -2.84
CA PRO A 163 6.65 10.11 -2.69
C PRO A 163 6.67 8.89 -1.75
N VAL A 164 5.52 8.57 -1.16
CA VAL A 164 5.35 7.43 -0.26
C VAL A 164 5.39 6.12 -1.03
N LEU A 165 6.27 5.20 -0.65
CA LEU A 165 6.30 3.83 -1.19
C LEU A 165 5.81 2.84 -0.13
N GLU A 166 4.68 2.19 -0.43
CA GLU A 166 4.09 1.17 0.44
C GLU A 166 3.78 -0.11 -0.34
N SER A 167 3.53 -1.21 0.34
CA SER A 167 3.32 -2.51 -0.32
C SER A 167 2.16 -2.51 -1.31
N LYS A 168 1.10 -1.74 -1.06
CA LYS A 168 0.00 -1.55 -2.02
C LYS A 168 0.47 -0.82 -3.29
N VAL A 169 1.22 0.27 -3.13
CA VAL A 169 1.80 1.02 -4.25
C VAL A 169 2.74 0.14 -5.06
N ALA A 170 3.62 -0.62 -4.40
CA ALA A 170 4.51 -1.57 -5.05
C ALA A 170 3.73 -2.62 -5.86
N ARG A 171 2.59 -3.10 -5.35
CA ARG A 171 1.73 -4.03 -6.09
C ARG A 171 1.12 -3.41 -7.34
N SER A 172 0.64 -2.17 -7.25
CA SER A 172 0.15 -1.43 -8.43
C SER A 172 1.25 -1.22 -9.47
N LEU A 173 2.48 -0.91 -9.06
CA LEU A 173 3.62 -0.79 -9.98
C LEU A 173 3.98 -2.12 -10.65
N ARG A 174 3.93 -3.23 -9.91
CA ARG A 174 4.11 -4.58 -10.48
C ARG A 174 3.02 -4.88 -11.50
N ARG A 175 1.76 -4.53 -11.19
CA ARG A 175 0.62 -4.65 -12.10
C ARG A 175 0.81 -3.81 -13.37
N ALA A 176 1.42 -2.64 -13.26
CA ALA A 176 1.76 -1.74 -14.37
C ALA A 176 2.97 -2.21 -15.20
N GLY A 177 3.68 -3.26 -14.78
CA GLY A 177 4.75 -3.88 -15.57
C GLY A 177 6.12 -3.94 -14.87
N TRP A 178 6.27 -3.40 -13.66
CA TRP A 178 7.52 -3.51 -12.89
C TRP A 178 7.63 -4.85 -12.17
N ARG A 179 7.79 -5.93 -12.92
CA ARG A 179 7.57 -7.31 -12.43
C ARG A 179 8.46 -7.73 -11.25
N ASP A 180 9.69 -7.23 -11.20
CA ASP A 180 10.73 -7.58 -10.21
C ASP A 180 10.80 -6.64 -9.01
N LEU A 181 9.95 -5.61 -8.93
CA LEU A 181 9.84 -4.78 -7.74
C LEU A 181 9.36 -5.63 -6.55
N ARG A 182 10.04 -5.53 -5.42
CA ARG A 182 9.66 -6.25 -4.20
C ARG A 182 8.43 -5.60 -3.55
N GLU A 183 7.59 -6.39 -2.88
CA GLU A 183 6.44 -5.84 -2.11
C GLU A 183 6.88 -5.08 -0.85
N SER A 184 8.09 -5.36 -0.35
CA SER A 184 8.71 -4.68 0.78
C SER A 184 10.23 -4.78 0.63
N THR A 185 11.02 -4.09 1.46
CA THR A 185 12.50 -4.13 1.44
C THR A 185 13.14 -3.53 0.19
N TRP A 186 12.67 -2.34 -0.21
CA TRP A 186 13.22 -1.58 -1.33
C TRP A 186 14.63 -1.06 -1.03
N THR A 187 15.45 -1.00 -2.07
CA THR A 187 16.76 -0.33 -2.05
C THR A 187 16.61 1.16 -2.35
N ALA A 188 17.65 1.94 -2.11
CA ALA A 188 17.67 3.34 -2.53
C ALA A 188 17.51 3.49 -4.06
N ALA A 189 18.06 2.54 -4.83
CA ALA A 189 17.92 2.51 -6.28
C ALA A 189 16.46 2.26 -6.71
N ASP A 190 15.75 1.35 -6.04
CA ASP A 190 14.31 1.13 -6.28
C ASP A 190 13.52 2.41 -5.98
N TYR A 191 13.83 3.09 -4.88
CA TYR A 191 13.13 4.31 -4.48
C TYR A 191 13.34 5.47 -5.45
N VAL A 192 14.55 5.65 -5.99
CA VAL A 192 14.84 6.64 -7.05
C VAL A 192 14.07 6.33 -8.32
N ALA A 193 14.10 5.07 -8.76
CA ALA A 193 13.39 4.66 -9.98
C ALA A 193 11.87 4.85 -9.80
N TYR A 194 11.33 4.51 -8.63
CA TYR A 194 9.94 4.75 -8.27
C TYR A 194 9.57 6.23 -8.29
N SER A 195 10.38 7.09 -7.68
CA SER A 195 10.12 8.54 -7.64
C SER A 195 10.05 9.15 -9.04
N LYS A 196 10.91 8.70 -9.96
CA LYS A 196 10.89 9.10 -11.37
C LYS A 196 9.63 8.63 -12.10
N VAL A 197 9.16 7.42 -11.84
CA VAL A 197 7.90 6.91 -12.42
C VAL A 197 6.72 7.76 -11.97
N VAL A 198 6.64 8.08 -10.66
CA VAL A 198 5.56 8.91 -10.12
C VAL A 198 5.55 10.31 -10.73
N ASP A 199 6.71 10.98 -10.81
CA ASP A 199 6.78 12.32 -11.40
C ASP A 199 6.50 12.30 -12.92
N GLY A 200 6.98 11.28 -13.63
CA GLY A 200 6.63 11.07 -15.04
C GLY A 200 5.12 10.92 -15.24
N TRP A 201 4.48 10.04 -14.48
CA TRP A 201 3.02 9.85 -14.53
C TRP A 201 2.24 11.09 -14.11
N ARG A 202 2.74 11.86 -13.14
CA ARG A 202 2.18 13.16 -12.78
C ARG A 202 2.18 14.09 -13.99
N ALA A 203 3.31 14.20 -14.69
CA ALA A 203 3.43 15.04 -15.89
C ALA A 203 2.52 14.55 -17.03
N ASP A 204 2.54 13.25 -17.33
CA ASP A 204 1.76 12.63 -18.40
C ASP A 204 0.24 12.81 -18.18
N ALA A 205 -0.21 12.70 -16.93
CA ALA A 205 -1.62 12.86 -16.57
C ALA A 205 -2.07 14.33 -16.42
N GLY A 206 -1.16 15.30 -16.53
CA GLY A 206 -1.47 16.72 -16.29
C GLY A 206 -1.87 17.05 -14.85
N ILE A 207 -1.41 16.24 -13.89
CA ILE A 207 -1.69 16.42 -12.46
C ILE A 207 -0.63 17.33 -11.84
N ASP A 208 -1.02 18.17 -10.89
CA ASP A 208 -0.07 19.11 -10.27
C ASP A 208 0.82 18.45 -9.20
N ARG A 209 0.31 17.41 -8.53
CA ARG A 209 0.94 16.82 -7.33
C ARG A 209 1.33 15.36 -7.48
N ASN A 210 2.53 15.01 -7.00
CA ASN A 210 3.01 13.62 -6.97
C ASN A 210 2.17 12.72 -6.05
N ASP A 211 1.72 13.24 -4.91
CA ASP A 211 0.98 12.46 -3.91
C ASP A 211 -0.45 12.08 -4.33
N VAL A 212 -1.02 12.78 -5.30
CA VAL A 212 -2.27 12.38 -5.97
C VAL A 212 -2.07 11.12 -6.80
N ILE A 213 -0.94 10.99 -7.52
CA ILE A 213 -0.59 9.75 -8.24
C ILE A 213 -0.43 8.59 -7.26
N VAL A 214 0.24 8.82 -6.12
CA VAL A 214 0.40 7.80 -5.07
C VAL A 214 -0.95 7.36 -4.51
N ARG A 215 -1.85 8.31 -4.19
CA ARG A 215 -3.23 8.04 -3.74
C ARG A 215 -4.00 7.19 -4.75
N GLY A 216 -3.86 7.49 -6.04
CA GLY A 216 -4.46 6.69 -7.11
C GLY A 216 -3.90 5.26 -7.13
N LEU A 217 -2.59 5.10 -7.01
CA LEU A 217 -1.96 3.77 -6.92
C LEU A 217 -2.45 2.95 -5.72
N PHE A 218 -2.75 3.59 -4.60
CA PHE A 218 -3.42 2.94 -3.48
C PHE A 218 -4.84 2.48 -3.81
N ALA A 219 -5.62 3.32 -4.51
CA ALA A 219 -7.01 3.05 -4.84
C ALA A 219 -7.17 1.91 -5.87
N ILE A 220 -6.27 1.83 -6.85
CA ILE A 220 -6.31 0.79 -7.90
C ILE A 220 -5.53 -0.49 -7.51
N SER A 221 -4.89 -0.49 -6.34
CA SER A 221 -4.08 -1.63 -5.88
C SER A 221 -4.95 -2.88 -5.78
N PRO A 222 -4.55 -3.99 -6.41
CA PRO A 222 -5.26 -5.25 -6.22
C PRO A 222 -5.11 -5.74 -4.76
N PRO A 223 -6.01 -6.64 -4.30
CA PRO A 223 -5.89 -7.27 -2.99
C PRO A 223 -4.56 -8.03 -2.84
N SER A 224 -4.13 -8.27 -1.60
CA SER A 224 -2.89 -9.02 -1.35
C SER A 224 -2.98 -10.45 -1.87
N GLY A 225 -1.92 -10.91 -2.55
CA GLY A 225 -1.85 -12.29 -3.05
C GLY A 225 -2.69 -12.55 -4.30
N TRP A 226 -3.08 -11.49 -5.04
CA TRP A 226 -3.79 -11.55 -6.32
C TRP A 226 -2.87 -11.38 -7.53
N ASP A 227 -1.54 -11.37 -7.37
CA ASP A 227 -0.58 -11.31 -8.47
C ASP A 227 -0.43 -12.65 -9.20
N HIS A 228 -1.53 -13.20 -9.69
CA HIS A 228 -1.56 -14.53 -10.29
C HIS A 228 -1.26 -14.51 -11.81
N PRO A 229 -0.57 -15.52 -12.35
CA PRO A 229 -0.26 -15.64 -13.78
C PRO A 229 -1.48 -15.57 -14.71
N TRP A 230 -2.65 -16.04 -14.26
CA TRP A 230 -3.87 -16.03 -15.08
C TRP A 230 -4.37 -14.61 -15.39
N GLN A 231 -4.15 -13.62 -14.52
CA GLN A 231 -4.50 -12.21 -14.81
C GLN A 231 -3.54 -11.58 -15.84
N ALA A 232 -2.33 -12.12 -16.00
CA ALA A 232 -1.44 -11.73 -17.08
C ALA A 232 -1.86 -12.37 -18.41
N TRP A 233 -2.34 -13.61 -18.39
CA TRP A 233 -2.93 -14.31 -19.54
C TRP A 233 -4.25 -13.66 -20.01
N GLU A 234 -5.15 -13.33 -19.08
CA GLU A 234 -6.42 -12.64 -19.33
C GLU A 234 -6.23 -11.32 -20.10
N ARG A 235 -5.27 -10.48 -19.66
CA ARG A 235 -4.90 -9.22 -20.33
C ARG A 235 -4.39 -9.36 -21.77
N GLN A 236 -3.78 -10.49 -22.09
CA GLN A 236 -3.26 -10.75 -23.44
C GLN A 236 -4.33 -11.30 -24.38
N THR A 237 -5.42 -11.83 -23.81
CA THR A 237 -6.36 -12.69 -24.55
C THR A 237 -7.75 -12.05 -24.70
N TRP A 238 -8.15 -11.12 -23.82
CA TRP A 238 -9.50 -10.54 -23.81
C TRP A 238 -9.49 -9.08 -24.29
N GLU A 239 -10.31 -8.77 -25.29
CA GLU A 239 -10.51 -7.40 -25.79
C GLU A 239 -11.18 -6.51 -24.72
N ARG A 240 -10.81 -5.22 -24.72
CA ARG A 240 -11.17 -4.22 -23.70
C ARG A 240 -12.68 -4.05 -23.47
N GLU A 241 -13.50 -4.26 -24.50
CA GLU A 241 -14.96 -4.17 -24.41
C GLU A 241 -15.59 -5.30 -23.58
N ASN A 242 -14.85 -6.40 -23.38
CA ASN A 242 -15.29 -7.55 -22.59
C ASN A 242 -14.81 -7.48 -21.13
N TRP A 243 -14.22 -6.36 -20.70
CA TRP A 243 -13.78 -6.17 -19.32
C TRP A 243 -14.94 -5.80 -18.41
N VAL A 244 -15.07 -6.52 -17.30
CA VAL A 244 -15.84 -6.05 -16.14
C VAL A 244 -14.90 -5.19 -15.28
N ARG A 245 -15.15 -3.87 -15.22
CA ARG A 245 -14.34 -2.93 -14.42
C ARG A 245 -14.79 -2.91 -12.96
N GLY A 246 -13.84 -3.03 -12.03
CA GLY A 246 -14.05 -2.87 -10.58
C GLY A 246 -13.58 -4.07 -9.76
N PRO A 247 -13.61 -4.02 -8.41
CA PRO A 247 -13.67 -5.27 -7.65
C PRO A 247 -14.86 -6.06 -8.20
N LEU A 248 -14.62 -7.29 -8.62
CA LEU A 248 -15.67 -8.19 -9.06
C LEU A 248 -16.81 -8.09 -8.03
N THR A 249 -18.00 -7.72 -8.49
CA THR A 249 -19.17 -7.69 -7.61
C THR A 249 -19.37 -9.07 -7.01
N THR A 250 -20.14 -9.18 -5.93
CA THR A 250 -20.49 -10.49 -5.37
C THR A 250 -21.05 -11.44 -6.43
N ASP A 251 -21.80 -10.91 -7.41
CA ASP A 251 -22.35 -11.69 -8.51
C ASP A 251 -21.32 -12.07 -9.56
N ASP A 252 -20.36 -11.19 -9.86
CA ASP A 252 -19.22 -11.51 -10.73
C ASP A 252 -18.33 -12.59 -10.11
N LEU A 253 -18.07 -12.52 -8.80
CA LEU A 253 -17.32 -13.54 -8.07
C LEU A 253 -18.06 -14.89 -8.06
N ARG A 254 -19.39 -14.88 -7.93
CA ARG A 254 -20.23 -16.08 -8.07
C ARG A 254 -20.21 -16.62 -9.49
N ALA A 255 -20.20 -15.76 -10.51
CA ALA A 255 -20.10 -16.17 -11.91
C ALA A 255 -18.74 -16.80 -12.22
N VAL A 256 -17.64 -16.18 -11.78
CA VAL A 256 -16.28 -16.71 -11.89
C VAL A 256 -16.18 -18.05 -11.16
N HIS A 257 -16.67 -18.17 -9.92
CA HIS A 257 -16.66 -19.44 -9.18
C HIS A 257 -17.44 -20.56 -9.91
N ARG A 258 -18.60 -20.23 -10.48
CA ARG A 258 -19.40 -21.17 -11.28
C ARG A 258 -18.62 -21.63 -12.52
N TRP A 259 -18.03 -20.71 -13.26
CA TRP A 259 -17.19 -21.04 -14.42
C TRP A 259 -16.00 -21.93 -14.04
N LEU A 260 -15.29 -21.61 -12.95
CA LEU A 260 -14.16 -22.40 -12.47
C LEU A 260 -14.60 -23.81 -12.05
N SER A 261 -15.76 -23.95 -11.42
CA SER A 261 -16.33 -25.25 -11.02
C SER A 261 -16.74 -26.08 -12.25
N THR A 262 -17.37 -25.45 -13.24
CA THR A 262 -17.73 -26.10 -14.51
C THR A 262 -16.48 -26.55 -15.27
N LEU A 263 -15.45 -25.70 -15.36
CA LEU A 263 -14.18 -26.05 -15.98
C LEU A 263 -13.50 -27.20 -15.23
N ALA A 264 -13.43 -27.16 -13.89
CA ALA A 264 -12.86 -28.24 -13.08
C ALA A 264 -13.59 -29.58 -13.26
N ALA A 265 -14.92 -29.56 -13.39
CA ALA A 265 -15.74 -30.75 -13.68
C ALA A 265 -15.49 -31.30 -15.10
N LEU A 266 -15.18 -30.43 -16.07
CA LEU A 266 -14.89 -30.80 -17.45
C LEU A 266 -13.42 -31.23 -17.65
N THR A 267 -12.49 -30.72 -16.84
CA THR A 267 -11.05 -30.98 -16.94
C THR A 267 -10.60 -32.04 -15.92
N SER A 268 -11.10 -33.27 -16.04
CA SER A 268 -10.78 -34.39 -15.15
C SER A 268 -9.32 -34.90 -15.21
N ARG A 269 -8.34 -34.10 -15.64
CA ARG A 269 -6.98 -34.59 -15.96
C ARG A 269 -5.80 -33.79 -15.38
N SER A 270 -5.99 -32.83 -14.50
CA SER A 270 -4.87 -32.18 -13.79
C SER A 270 -5.19 -31.94 -12.33
N ALA A 271 -4.59 -32.75 -11.45
CA ALA A 271 -4.69 -32.58 -10.00
C ALA A 271 -4.19 -31.20 -9.53
N ALA A 272 -3.16 -30.65 -10.20
CA ALA A 272 -2.61 -29.34 -9.90
C ALA A 272 -3.59 -28.19 -10.24
N ALA A 273 -4.35 -28.32 -11.33
CA ALA A 273 -5.39 -27.35 -11.66
C ALA A 273 -6.52 -27.39 -10.62
N HIS A 274 -6.90 -28.58 -10.18
CA HIS A 274 -7.93 -28.75 -9.15
C HIS A 274 -7.53 -28.10 -7.81
N GLU A 275 -6.30 -28.34 -7.36
CA GLU A 275 -5.75 -27.74 -6.13
C GLU A 275 -5.66 -26.19 -6.24
N GLU A 276 -5.24 -25.68 -7.39
CA GLU A 276 -5.20 -24.23 -7.63
C GLU A 276 -6.61 -23.60 -7.65
N PHE A 277 -7.60 -24.29 -8.23
CA PHE A 277 -8.99 -23.85 -8.24
C PHE A 277 -9.65 -23.91 -6.87
N GLU A 278 -9.41 -24.95 -6.07
CA GLU A 278 -9.90 -25.01 -4.68
C GLU A 278 -9.33 -23.86 -3.84
N ARG A 279 -8.03 -23.56 -4.00
CA ARG A 279 -7.38 -22.44 -3.32
C ARG A 279 -7.97 -21.09 -3.75
N LEU A 280 -8.29 -20.92 -5.03
CA LEU A 280 -8.97 -19.73 -5.56
C LEU A 280 -10.40 -19.62 -5.01
N GLY A 281 -11.17 -20.71 -4.98
CA GLY A 281 -12.51 -20.76 -4.41
C GLY A 281 -12.53 -20.37 -2.93
N HIS A 282 -11.55 -20.83 -2.15
CA HIS A 282 -11.42 -20.43 -0.75
C HIS A 282 -11.16 -18.93 -0.58
N LYS A 283 -10.26 -18.35 -1.38
CA LYS A 283 -9.99 -16.89 -1.37
C LYS A 283 -11.23 -16.07 -1.73
N ILE A 284 -12.02 -16.53 -2.71
CA ILE A 284 -13.28 -15.88 -3.11
C ILE A 284 -14.28 -15.95 -1.96
N ASN A 285 -14.45 -17.11 -1.32
CA ASN A 285 -15.34 -17.27 -0.16
C ASN A 285 -14.94 -16.36 1.02
N THR A 286 -13.64 -16.22 1.29
CA THR A 286 -13.15 -15.29 2.33
C THR A 286 -13.43 -13.84 1.96
N ALA A 287 -13.25 -13.45 0.70
CA ALA A 287 -13.53 -12.10 0.22
C ALA A 287 -15.02 -11.71 0.31
N LEU A 288 -15.92 -12.70 0.24
CA LEU A 288 -17.37 -12.55 0.37
C LEU A 288 -17.88 -12.62 1.81
N GLY A 289 -17.01 -12.60 2.83
CA GLY A 289 -17.42 -12.64 4.23
C GLY A 289 -18.11 -13.94 4.66
N GLY A 290 -17.95 -15.03 3.91
CA GLY A 290 -18.56 -16.32 4.22
C GLY A 290 -20.05 -16.48 3.85
N GLU A 291 -20.68 -15.50 3.18
CA GLU A 291 -22.11 -15.53 2.83
C GLU A 291 -22.49 -16.48 1.68
N VAL A 292 -21.77 -17.59 1.48
CA VAL A 292 -22.13 -18.56 0.45
C VAL A 292 -22.32 -19.96 1.01
N GLY A 293 -23.15 -20.06 2.05
CA GLY A 293 -23.74 -21.32 2.50
C GLY A 293 -24.52 -22.07 1.40
N GLU A 294 -24.83 -21.43 0.28
CA GLU A 294 -25.58 -22.03 -0.84
C GLU A 294 -24.71 -22.71 -1.92
N ILE A 295 -23.38 -22.48 -1.97
CA ILE A 295 -22.53 -23.08 -3.04
C ILE A 295 -22.09 -24.51 -2.70
N ARG A 296 -21.97 -24.87 -1.42
CA ARG A 296 -21.65 -26.26 -1.03
C ARG A 296 -22.84 -27.20 -1.26
N ALA A 297 -24.06 -26.68 -1.12
CA ALA A 297 -25.30 -27.45 -1.24
C ALA A 297 -25.56 -27.99 -2.66
N SER A 298 -25.08 -27.32 -3.71
CA SER A 298 -25.29 -27.80 -5.09
C SER A 298 -24.35 -28.96 -5.48
N LEU A 299 -23.21 -29.14 -4.80
CA LEU A 299 -22.28 -30.23 -5.08
C LEU A 299 -22.61 -31.54 -4.33
N GLU A 300 -23.29 -31.45 -3.18
CA GLU A 300 -23.79 -32.62 -2.44
C GLU A 300 -25.21 -33.01 -2.87
N GLY A 301 -26.06 -32.04 -3.24
CA GLY A 301 -27.43 -32.28 -3.70
C GLY A 301 -27.54 -33.08 -5.00
N ASP A 302 -26.58 -32.91 -5.93
CA ASP A 302 -26.57 -33.65 -7.20
C ASP A 302 -25.97 -35.06 -7.10
N ARG A 303 -25.28 -35.40 -6.00
CA ARG A 303 -24.85 -36.80 -5.76
C ARG A 303 -25.96 -37.68 -5.19
N TYR A 304 -27.01 -37.10 -4.61
CA TYR A 304 -28.08 -37.86 -3.93
C TYR A 304 -29.32 -38.10 -4.80
N ARG A 305 -29.38 -37.57 -6.03
CA ARG A 305 -30.52 -37.79 -6.96
C ARG A 305 -30.37 -38.98 -7.92
N HIS A 306 -29.30 -39.76 -7.81
CA HIS A 306 -29.07 -40.94 -8.66
C HIS A 306 -29.08 -42.29 -7.92
N SER A 307 -29.82 -42.40 -6.82
CA SER A 307 -30.13 -43.70 -6.22
C SER A 307 -31.64 -43.93 -6.15
N TYR A 308 -32.10 -45.01 -6.81
CA TYR A 308 -33.43 -45.64 -6.83
C TYR A 308 -34.50 -45.06 -7.79
N HIS A 309 -34.65 -45.69 -8.96
CA HIS A 309 -35.65 -46.76 -9.12
C HIS A 309 -35.33 -47.61 -10.36
N GLY A 310 -34.92 -48.85 -10.12
CA GLY A 310 -35.07 -49.95 -11.05
C GLY A 310 -36.36 -50.72 -10.73
N GLU A 311 -36.95 -51.22 -11.82
CA GLU A 311 -37.76 -52.44 -11.94
C GLU A 311 -39.21 -52.47 -11.39
N TYR A 312 -40.10 -52.66 -12.38
CA TYR A 312 -41.51 -53.14 -12.40
C TYR A 312 -42.60 -52.29 -11.75
#